data_AF-A0A7J6DPM2-F1
#
_entry.id   AF-A0A7J6DPM2-F1
#
_cell.length_a   1.000
_cell.length_b   1.000
_cell.length_c   1.000
_cell.angle_alpha   90.00
_cell.angle_beta   90.00
_cell.angle_gamma   90.00
#
_symmetry.space_group_name_H-M   'P 1'
#
loop_
_entity.id
_entity.type
_entity.pdbx_description
1 polymer ?
#
loop_
_entity_poly.entity_id
_entity_poly.type
_entity_poly.pdbx_seq_one_letter_code
_entity_poly.pdbx_strand_id
1 'polypeptide(L)'
;MIINHLNQPFNYFPTFSTLTSTFTPLNLSLSYSTTLLCLSNSNNSSKPTSLASFKFKRFCAENDNIHQSSSQPQTFSALSLDTPWDSGTVWSTMAFYMFTLHIPLSFGWFSVVAEILQQPNLDPQTEAVSLFLAQSLEFTATLILLKYTAKPQYHCMNLFKTNELSDERNWLLSSTMGLAFLFSLVVLTSFFLDGVLEPKVASNPILKEMLVSSDISKAACALVYCIITPLLEETVYRCFLLRSLSSTMKWQHAILISSAIFSLAHLSGENFLQLFIIGCVLGWSYCWTGNLCSSFLIHSFYNAMTLVITYLE
;
A
#
# COMPACT_ATOMS: atom_id res chain seq x y z
N MET A 1 -6.90 1.95 -10.28
CA MET A 1 -7.10 3.42 -10.26
C MET A 1 -7.06 4.08 -11.65
N ILE A 2 -6.01 3.84 -12.46
CA ILE A 2 -5.85 4.44 -13.83
C ILE A 2 -7.12 4.31 -14.69
N ILE A 3 -7.87 3.22 -14.50
CA ILE A 3 -8.98 2.89 -15.40
C ILE A 3 -10.33 3.33 -14.88
N ASN A 4 -10.56 3.43 -13.56
CA ASN A 4 -11.85 3.85 -12.99
C ASN A 4 -12.28 5.27 -13.40
N HIS A 5 -11.39 6.05 -14.02
CA HIS A 5 -11.63 7.42 -14.50
C HIS A 5 -11.58 7.60 -16.01
N LEU A 6 -11.51 6.51 -16.79
CA LEU A 6 -11.55 6.59 -18.25
C LEU A 6 -12.86 7.20 -18.80
N ASN A 7 -13.92 7.33 -17.99
CA ASN A 7 -15.20 7.92 -18.40
C ASN A 7 -15.24 9.46 -18.51
N GLN A 8 -14.12 10.18 -18.44
CA GLN A 8 -14.11 11.66 -18.56
C GLN A 8 -13.43 12.09 -19.87
N PRO A 9 -14.10 12.88 -20.73
CA PRO A 9 -13.47 13.42 -21.94
C PRO A 9 -12.26 14.29 -21.57
N PHE A 10 -11.17 14.16 -22.33
CA PHE A 10 -9.88 14.85 -22.20
C PHE A 10 -9.93 16.41 -22.27
N ASN A 11 -11.10 17.04 -22.15
CA ASN A 11 -11.32 18.46 -22.37
C ASN A 11 -11.21 19.35 -21.11
N TYR A 12 -10.79 18.81 -19.96
CA TYR A 12 -10.66 19.56 -18.70
C TYR A 12 -9.22 19.62 -18.18
N PHE A 13 -8.27 20.01 -19.02
CA PHE A 13 -7.05 20.65 -18.54
C PHE A 13 -6.94 22.05 -19.14
N PRO A 14 -7.00 23.13 -18.33
CA PRO A 14 -6.70 24.45 -18.84
C PRO A 14 -5.24 24.47 -19.29
N THR A 15 -5.02 24.91 -20.52
CA THR A 15 -3.69 25.16 -21.08
C THR A 15 -2.86 26.00 -20.11
N PHE A 16 -1.56 25.70 -20.03
CA PHE A 16 -0.55 26.28 -19.13
C PHE A 16 -0.33 27.81 -19.28
N SER A 17 -1.20 28.51 -19.99
CA SER A 17 -1.08 29.92 -20.38
C SER A 17 -1.83 30.91 -19.46
N THR A 18 -2.57 30.45 -18.45
CA THR A 18 -3.44 31.31 -17.63
C THR A 18 -3.05 31.43 -16.14
N LEU A 19 -1.89 30.91 -15.71
CA LEU A 19 -1.44 30.97 -14.31
C LEU A 19 -0.34 32.01 -14.02
N THR A 20 -0.25 33.08 -14.81
CA THR A 20 0.67 34.21 -14.54
C THR A 20 -0.07 35.51 -14.27
N SER A 21 -0.85 35.55 -13.20
CA SER A 21 -1.14 36.83 -12.51
C SER A 21 -1.76 36.56 -11.15
N THR A 22 -0.92 36.54 -10.10
CA THR A 22 -1.15 37.08 -8.74
C THR A 22 -0.32 36.31 -7.72
N PHE A 23 0.97 36.62 -7.64
CA PHE A 23 1.78 36.32 -6.45
C PHE A 23 2.16 37.65 -5.79
N THR A 24 1.48 37.98 -4.69
CA THR A 24 1.94 38.97 -3.71
C THR A 24 2.57 38.20 -2.55
N PRO A 25 3.84 38.46 -2.17
CA PRO A 25 4.50 37.70 -1.12
C PRO A 25 4.04 38.18 0.27
N LEU A 26 3.54 37.24 1.08
CA LEU A 26 3.24 37.47 2.50
C LEU A 26 4.53 37.26 3.31
N ASN A 27 5.08 38.34 3.88
CA ASN A 27 6.21 38.30 4.80
C ASN A 27 5.78 37.64 6.12
N LEU A 28 6.34 36.47 6.45
CA LEU A 28 6.21 35.85 7.77
C LEU A 28 7.60 35.81 8.44
N SER A 29 7.80 36.68 9.42
CA SER A 29 9.02 36.74 10.24
C SER A 29 9.09 35.55 11.20
N LEU A 30 10.05 34.65 11.00
CA LEU A 30 10.41 33.61 11.97
C LEU A 30 11.21 34.22 13.13
N SER A 31 10.67 34.12 14.35
CA SER A 31 11.41 34.37 15.59
C SER A 31 12.06 33.07 16.06
N TYR A 32 13.37 32.92 15.86
CA TYR A 32 14.19 31.89 16.50
C TYR A 32 14.49 32.29 17.94
N SER A 33 14.22 31.40 18.90
CA SER A 33 14.70 31.53 20.28
C SER A 33 15.64 30.38 20.60
N THR A 34 16.93 30.65 20.48
CA THR A 34 18.04 29.83 20.98
C THR A 34 18.40 30.28 22.38
N THR A 35 18.35 29.38 23.36
CA THR A 35 19.09 29.55 24.62
C THR A 35 19.93 28.32 24.90
N LEU A 36 21.25 28.55 24.82
CA LEU A 36 22.36 27.67 25.16
C LEU A 36 22.71 27.81 26.66
N LEU A 37 23.07 26.66 27.26
CA LEU A 37 24.05 26.42 28.32
C LEU A 37 24.20 27.38 29.51
N CYS A 38 24.13 26.80 30.72
CA CYS A 38 25.09 27.11 31.78
C CYS A 38 25.55 25.82 32.48
N LEU A 39 26.84 25.50 32.29
CA LEU A 39 27.64 24.66 33.15
C LEU A 39 27.92 25.42 34.46
N SER A 40 27.80 24.75 35.61
CA SER A 40 28.52 25.16 36.81
C SER A 40 29.10 23.93 37.50
N ASN A 41 30.41 23.98 37.69
CA ASN A 41 31.25 22.99 38.35
C ASN A 41 31.74 23.62 39.66
N SER A 42 31.60 22.94 40.79
CA SER A 42 32.24 23.34 42.04
C SER A 42 32.54 22.11 42.90
N ASN A 43 33.83 21.79 43.01
CA ASN A 43 34.39 20.89 44.01
C ASN A 43 34.42 21.56 45.39
N ASN A 44 34.06 20.83 46.46
CA ASN A 44 34.96 20.66 47.62
C ASN A 44 34.39 19.68 48.67
N SER A 45 35.33 18.96 49.28
CA SER A 45 35.21 17.90 50.27
C SER A 45 34.89 18.38 51.68
N SER A 46 34.07 17.63 52.43
CA SER A 46 34.37 17.10 53.79
C SER A 46 33.12 16.52 54.47
N LYS A 47 33.19 15.24 54.86
CA LYS A 47 32.30 14.51 55.81
C LYS A 47 32.72 14.81 57.27
N PRO A 48 32.09 14.24 58.33
CA PRO A 48 30.77 13.57 58.47
C PRO A 48 29.94 14.05 59.70
N THR A 49 28.67 13.62 59.84
CA THR A 49 28.15 12.97 61.08
C THR A 49 26.71 12.45 60.91
N SER A 50 26.53 11.19 61.33
CA SER A 50 25.35 10.39 61.70
C SER A 50 23.91 10.86 61.44
N LEU A 51 23.11 10.02 60.75
CA LEU A 51 21.99 9.31 61.40
C LEU A 51 21.60 8.03 60.63
N ALA A 52 21.37 6.98 61.42
CA ALA A 52 20.90 5.61 61.18
C ALA A 52 20.06 5.36 59.91
N SER A 53 20.45 4.42 59.03
CA SER A 53 20.08 2.98 59.05
C SER A 53 18.78 2.66 58.31
N PHE A 54 18.88 2.17 57.08
CA PHE A 54 18.07 1.05 56.58
C PHE A 54 18.85 0.35 55.44
N LYS A 55 19.54 -0.75 55.76
CA LYS A 55 20.15 -1.66 54.78
C LYS A 55 19.05 -2.58 54.24
N PHE A 56 18.63 -2.39 53.00
CA PHE A 56 18.00 -3.48 52.25
C PHE A 56 19.06 -4.18 51.41
N LYS A 57 19.45 -5.36 51.88
CA LYS A 57 20.24 -6.37 51.16
C LYS A 57 19.47 -6.68 49.86
N ARG A 58 20.00 -6.35 48.68
CA ARG A 58 19.55 -6.98 47.44
C ARG A 58 20.67 -7.87 46.92
N PHE A 59 20.41 -9.15 47.12
CA PHE A 59 21.18 -10.31 46.73
C PHE A 59 21.58 -10.21 45.25
N CYS A 60 22.87 -10.30 44.96
CA CYS A 60 23.32 -10.71 43.63
C CYS A 60 22.98 -12.20 43.52
N ALA A 61 21.99 -12.53 42.70
CA ALA A 61 21.79 -13.88 42.24
C ALA A 61 22.47 -13.99 40.88
N GLU A 62 23.67 -14.57 40.91
CA GLU A 62 24.27 -15.24 39.76
C GLU A 62 23.31 -16.37 39.37
N ASN A 63 22.81 -16.33 38.14
CA ASN A 63 21.95 -17.35 37.58
C ASN A 63 22.46 -17.66 36.17
N ASP A 64 23.56 -18.42 36.14
CA ASP A 64 23.88 -19.26 34.99
C ASP A 64 22.81 -20.37 34.95
N ASN A 65 21.87 -20.29 34.01
CA ASN A 65 21.06 -21.42 33.54
C ASN A 65 20.46 -21.12 32.16
N ILE A 66 21.15 -21.62 31.14
CA ILE A 66 20.66 -22.41 30.00
C ILE A 66 19.13 -22.47 29.80
N HIS A 67 18.71 -22.05 28.59
CA HIS A 67 17.44 -22.30 27.87
C HIS A 67 16.10 -22.02 28.57
N GLN A 68 15.40 -20.99 28.09
CA GLN A 68 13.95 -21.11 27.90
C GLN A 68 13.51 -20.34 26.65
N SER A 69 13.27 -21.07 25.58
CA SER A 69 12.42 -20.64 24.46
C SER A 69 11.07 -20.26 25.04
N SER A 70 10.81 -18.96 25.20
CA SER A 70 9.49 -18.48 25.58
C SER A 70 8.55 -18.76 24.41
N SER A 71 7.74 -19.80 24.54
CA SER A 71 6.57 -20.06 23.71
C SER A 71 5.66 -18.82 23.75
N GLN A 72 5.76 -17.97 22.72
CA GLN A 72 4.76 -16.94 22.52
C GLN A 72 3.40 -17.62 22.30
N PRO A 73 2.30 -17.11 22.90
CA PRO A 73 0.96 -17.56 22.51
C PRO A 73 0.86 -17.38 21.00
N GLN A 74 0.36 -18.37 20.26
CA GLN A 74 0.18 -18.28 18.81
C GLN A 74 -0.65 -17.03 18.49
N THR A 75 0.03 -15.92 18.18
CA THR A 75 -0.65 -14.69 17.83
C THR A 75 -1.23 -14.88 16.42
N PHE A 76 -2.45 -14.40 16.21
CA PHE A 76 -3.17 -14.58 14.94
C PHE A 76 -2.36 -14.08 13.74
N SER A 77 -1.55 -13.03 13.93
CA SER A 77 -0.69 -12.47 12.89
C SER A 77 0.65 -13.21 12.79
N ALA A 78 1.02 -13.64 11.58
CA ALA A 78 2.33 -14.20 11.25
C ALA A 78 3.39 -13.13 10.86
N LEU A 79 3.01 -11.85 10.87
CA LEU A 79 3.91 -10.74 10.52
C LEU A 79 4.95 -10.50 11.62
N SER A 80 6.21 -10.30 11.19
CA SER A 80 7.29 -9.88 12.09
C SER A 80 7.06 -8.46 12.58
N LEU A 81 7.40 -8.21 13.85
CA LEU A 81 7.42 -6.87 14.43
C LEU A 81 8.66 -6.07 13.99
N ASP A 82 9.71 -6.74 13.50
CA ASP A 82 10.90 -6.07 12.98
C ASP A 82 10.67 -5.60 11.56
N THR A 83 10.53 -4.29 11.39
CA THR A 83 10.25 -3.66 10.09
C THR A 83 11.40 -2.78 9.59
N PRO A 84 11.63 -2.73 8.25
CA PRO A 84 12.68 -1.91 7.67
C PRO A 84 12.46 -0.40 7.81
N TRP A 85 11.25 0.05 8.10
CA TRP A 85 10.86 1.46 8.09
C TRP A 85 10.40 1.92 9.47
N ASP A 86 10.87 3.10 9.91
CA ASP A 86 10.28 3.80 11.05
C ASP A 86 9.01 4.55 10.64
N SER A 87 8.18 4.93 11.62
CA SER A 87 6.88 5.55 11.36
C SER A 87 6.95 6.84 10.52
N GLY A 88 7.99 7.68 10.70
CA GLY A 88 8.15 8.91 9.92
C GLY A 88 8.49 8.63 8.46
N THR A 89 9.39 7.68 8.23
CA THR A 89 9.76 7.22 6.88
C THR A 89 8.58 6.56 6.17
N VAL A 90 7.70 5.83 6.88
CA VAL A 90 6.50 5.21 6.28
C VAL A 90 5.59 6.25 5.64
N TRP A 91 5.19 7.28 6.40
CA TRP A 91 4.24 8.28 5.92
C TRP A 91 4.83 9.19 4.84
N SER A 92 6.10 9.58 4.99
CA SER A 92 6.80 10.37 3.97
C SER A 92 7.00 9.60 2.65
N THR A 93 7.38 8.32 2.74
CA THR A 93 7.48 7.42 1.56
C THR A 93 6.12 7.22 0.90
N MET A 94 5.07 6.99 1.70
CA MET A 94 3.71 6.83 1.17
C MET A 94 3.23 8.11 0.47
N ALA A 95 3.47 9.27 1.07
CA ALA A 95 3.15 10.56 0.44
C ALA A 95 3.93 10.76 -0.86
N PHE A 96 5.24 10.47 -0.86
CA PHE A 96 6.06 10.55 -2.08
C PHE A 96 5.54 9.63 -3.18
N TYR A 97 5.26 8.36 -2.86
CA TYR A 97 4.65 7.41 -3.78
C TYR A 97 3.33 7.95 -4.35
N MET A 98 2.41 8.40 -3.49
CA MET A 98 1.09 8.87 -3.91
C MET A 98 1.17 10.09 -4.83
N PHE A 99 1.90 11.12 -4.43
CA PHE A 99 1.89 12.42 -5.12
C PHE A 99 2.89 12.51 -6.28
N THR A 100 3.94 11.68 -6.29
CA THR A 100 4.99 11.73 -7.31
C THR A 100 4.86 10.60 -8.34
N LEU A 101 4.41 9.43 -7.91
CA LEU A 101 4.31 8.25 -8.80
C LEU A 101 2.85 7.96 -9.13
N HIS A 102 2.03 7.60 -8.14
CA HIS A 102 0.72 7.02 -8.35
C HIS A 102 -0.26 7.97 -9.03
N ILE A 103 -0.49 9.17 -8.45
CA ILE A 103 -1.43 10.15 -9.01
C ILE A 103 -0.98 10.65 -10.39
N PRO A 104 0.27 11.11 -10.59
CA PRO A 104 0.71 11.59 -11.91
C PRO A 104 0.66 10.52 -13.00
N LEU A 105 1.11 9.29 -12.72
CA LEU A 105 1.04 8.20 -13.71
C LEU A 105 -0.40 7.72 -13.95
N SER A 106 -1.27 7.80 -12.93
CA SER A 106 -2.66 7.37 -13.10
C SER A 106 -3.51 8.32 -13.93
N PHE A 107 -3.33 9.64 -13.78
CA PHE A 107 -4.16 10.63 -14.47
C PHE A 107 -3.46 11.36 -15.62
N GLY A 108 -2.15 11.57 -15.51
CA GLY A 108 -1.39 12.35 -16.49
C GLY A 108 -0.83 11.53 -17.64
N TRP A 109 -0.70 10.20 -17.48
CA TRP A 109 0.07 9.38 -18.43
C TRP A 109 -0.49 9.39 -19.85
N PHE A 110 -1.80 9.24 -20.04
CA PHE A 110 -2.39 9.27 -21.38
C PHE A 110 -2.21 10.61 -22.08
N SER A 111 -2.22 11.72 -21.32
CA SER A 111 -1.95 13.05 -21.89
C SER A 111 -0.51 13.17 -22.38
N VAL A 112 0.45 12.64 -21.62
CA VAL A 112 1.87 12.60 -22.02
C VAL A 112 2.05 11.75 -23.27
N VAL A 113 1.41 10.58 -23.35
CA VAL A 113 1.48 9.70 -24.53
C VAL A 113 0.86 10.37 -25.75
N ALA A 114 -0.30 10.99 -25.61
CA ALA A 114 -0.97 11.74 -26.68
C ALA A 114 -0.08 12.87 -27.23
N GLU A 115 0.62 13.60 -26.36
CA GLU A 115 1.57 14.64 -26.74
C GLU A 115 2.80 14.08 -27.46
N ILE A 116 3.40 13.00 -26.94
CA ILE A 116 4.57 12.33 -27.55
C ILE A 116 4.22 11.81 -28.96
N LEU A 117 3.04 11.21 -29.11
CA LEU A 117 2.60 10.65 -30.39
C LEU A 117 1.97 11.69 -31.33
N GLN A 118 1.78 12.93 -30.87
CA GLN A 118 1.08 14.00 -31.59
C GLN A 118 -0.32 13.58 -32.06
N GLN A 119 -0.99 12.73 -31.26
CA GLN A 119 -2.32 12.20 -31.56
C GLN A 119 -3.26 12.50 -30.38
N PRO A 120 -4.29 13.35 -30.56
CA PRO A 120 -5.17 13.73 -29.47
C PRO A 120 -6.08 12.58 -29.01
N ASN A 121 -6.40 11.65 -29.91
CA ASN A 121 -7.15 10.44 -29.61
C ASN A 121 -6.25 9.24 -29.90
N LEU A 122 -5.96 8.48 -28.85
CA LEU A 122 -5.17 7.26 -28.94
C LEU A 122 -6.07 6.12 -29.42
N ASP A 123 -5.55 5.24 -30.27
CA ASP A 123 -6.28 4.00 -30.59
C ASP A 123 -6.25 3.04 -29.39
N PRO A 124 -7.25 2.15 -29.24
CA PRO A 124 -7.35 1.29 -28.04
C PRO A 124 -6.15 0.38 -27.81
N GLN A 125 -5.45 -0.04 -28.87
CA GLN A 125 -4.24 -0.85 -28.71
C GLN A 125 -3.10 -0.01 -28.14
N THR A 126 -2.91 1.22 -28.64
CA THR A 126 -1.93 2.16 -28.09
C THR A 126 -2.26 2.50 -26.64
N GLU A 127 -3.52 2.68 -26.28
CA GLU A 127 -3.93 2.92 -24.89
C GLU A 127 -3.58 1.72 -23.98
N ALA A 128 -3.88 0.49 -24.40
CA ALA A 128 -3.58 -0.71 -23.63
C ALA A 128 -2.07 -0.95 -23.45
N VAL A 129 -1.28 -0.77 -24.51
CA VAL A 129 0.18 -0.89 -24.44
C VAL A 129 0.76 0.22 -23.56
N SER A 130 0.25 1.44 -23.70
CA SER A 130 0.69 2.58 -22.88
C SER A 130 0.38 2.37 -21.41
N LEU A 131 -0.80 1.83 -21.09
CA LEU A 131 -1.19 1.46 -19.74
C LEU A 131 -0.24 0.40 -19.17
N PHE A 132 0.12 -0.62 -19.95
CA PHE A 132 1.10 -1.63 -19.54
C PHE A 132 2.47 -1.02 -19.23
N LEU A 133 2.94 -0.10 -20.06
CA LEU A 133 4.21 0.59 -19.83
C LEU A 133 4.16 1.48 -18.58
N ALA A 134 3.10 2.26 -18.39
CA ALA A 134 2.91 3.08 -17.19
C ALA A 134 2.92 2.24 -15.92
N GLN A 135 2.15 1.15 -15.89
CA GLN A 135 2.04 0.32 -14.70
C GLN A 135 3.36 -0.39 -14.37
N SER A 136 4.10 -0.82 -15.39
CA SER A 136 5.42 -1.43 -15.24
C SER A 136 6.46 -0.41 -14.74
N LEU A 137 6.40 0.82 -15.25
CA LEU A 137 7.24 1.93 -14.81
C LEU A 137 6.94 2.28 -13.34
N GLU A 138 5.66 2.41 -12.99
CA GLU A 138 5.22 2.69 -11.62
C GLU A 138 5.70 1.60 -10.65
N PHE A 139 5.54 0.33 -11.02
CA PHE A 139 5.99 -0.79 -10.21
C PHE A 139 7.50 -0.77 -10.01
N THR A 140 8.26 -0.56 -11.08
CA THR A 140 9.73 -0.49 -11.01
C THR A 140 10.20 0.70 -10.16
N ALA A 141 9.63 1.89 -10.36
CA ALA A 141 9.94 3.09 -9.59
C ALA A 141 9.60 2.91 -8.10
N THR A 142 8.49 2.22 -7.80
CA THR A 142 8.08 1.91 -6.44
C THR A 142 9.04 0.94 -5.75
N LEU A 143 9.48 -0.12 -6.43
CA LEU A 143 10.50 -1.03 -5.89
C LEU A 143 11.81 -0.30 -5.58
N ILE A 144 12.22 0.61 -6.46
CA ILE A 144 13.40 1.45 -6.27
C ILE A 144 13.21 2.37 -5.06
N LEU A 145 12.07 3.07 -4.97
CA LEU A 145 11.73 3.94 -3.85
C LEU A 145 11.78 3.19 -2.52
N LEU A 146 11.09 2.05 -2.42
CA LEU A 146 11.04 1.23 -1.21
C LEU A 146 12.43 0.71 -0.81
N LYS A 147 13.28 0.36 -1.79
CA LYS A 147 14.66 -0.04 -1.54
C LYS A 147 15.49 1.10 -0.95
N TYR A 148 15.32 2.33 -1.43
CA TYR A 148 16.08 3.48 -0.94
C TYR A 148 15.61 3.99 0.43
N THR A 149 14.34 3.82 0.76
CA THR A 149 13.78 4.26 2.04
C THR A 149 13.91 3.20 3.13
N ALA A 150 14.14 1.94 2.77
CA ALA A 150 14.40 0.87 3.72
C ALA A 150 15.78 1.03 4.41
N LYS A 151 15.87 0.64 5.68
CA LYS A 151 17.15 0.58 6.40
C LYS A 151 18.17 -0.31 5.65
N PRO A 152 19.45 0.09 5.53
CA PRO A 152 20.46 -0.59 4.69
C PRO A 152 20.69 -2.07 5.03
N GLN A 153 20.38 -2.47 6.26
CA GLN A 153 20.53 -3.84 6.75
C GLN A 153 19.50 -4.83 6.19
N TYR A 154 18.43 -4.34 5.54
CA TYR A 154 17.41 -5.18 4.92
C TYR A 154 17.64 -5.27 3.41
N HIS A 155 17.78 -6.49 2.90
CA HIS A 155 17.86 -6.73 1.47
C HIS A 155 16.45 -6.75 0.85
N CYS A 156 16.30 -6.24 -0.38
CA CYS A 156 15.00 -6.16 -1.07
C CYS A 156 14.28 -7.52 -1.17
N MET A 157 15.02 -8.62 -1.36
CA MET A 157 14.43 -9.97 -1.40
C MET A 157 13.95 -10.46 -0.03
N ASN A 158 14.42 -9.88 1.08
CA ASN A 158 13.86 -10.20 2.41
C ASN A 158 12.44 -9.62 2.59
N LEU A 159 12.00 -8.68 1.74
CA LEU A 159 10.63 -8.15 1.79
C LEU A 159 9.59 -9.19 1.38
N PHE A 160 9.94 -10.04 0.41
CA PHE A 160 9.12 -11.16 -0.07
C PHE A 160 9.41 -12.47 0.66
N LYS A 161 10.37 -12.47 1.59
CA LYS A 161 10.76 -13.67 2.32
C LYS A 161 9.65 -14.08 3.29
N THR A 162 9.23 -15.32 3.14
CA THR A 162 8.25 -16.02 3.97
C THR A 162 8.90 -16.36 5.33
N ASN A 163 8.15 -16.17 6.42
CA ASN A 163 8.61 -16.51 7.77
C ASN A 163 8.47 -18.02 8.03
N GLU A 164 9.22 -18.59 8.97
CA GLU A 164 9.07 -20.01 9.34
C GLU A 164 7.62 -20.37 9.77
N LEU A 165 6.89 -19.44 10.40
CA LEU A 165 5.46 -19.62 10.74
C LEU A 165 4.53 -19.68 9.52
N SER A 166 4.97 -19.16 8.37
CA SER A 166 4.23 -19.27 7.10
C SER A 166 4.41 -20.62 6.43
N ASP A 167 5.45 -21.37 6.79
CA ASP A 167 5.65 -22.73 6.28
C ASP A 167 4.76 -23.74 7.03
N GLU A 168 4.38 -23.45 8.28
CA GLU A 168 3.37 -24.23 9.02
C GLU A 168 1.93 -23.90 8.63
N ARG A 169 1.65 -22.64 8.25
CA ARG A 169 0.30 -22.19 7.89
C ARG A 169 0.06 -22.37 6.40
N ASN A 170 -0.95 -23.17 6.05
CA ASN A 170 -1.26 -23.43 4.64
C ASN A 170 -1.80 -22.16 3.94
N TRP A 171 -0.91 -21.45 3.25
CA TRP A 171 -1.24 -20.25 2.48
C TRP A 171 -2.20 -20.56 1.33
N LEU A 172 -2.22 -21.79 0.79
CA LEU A 172 -3.20 -22.20 -0.22
C LEU A 172 -4.60 -22.21 0.38
N LEU A 173 -4.77 -22.78 1.57
CA LEU A 173 -6.07 -22.81 2.26
C LEU A 173 -6.58 -21.39 2.53
N SER A 174 -5.72 -20.49 3.01
CA SER A 174 -6.10 -19.09 3.21
C SER A 174 -6.49 -18.41 1.90
N SER A 175 -5.79 -18.73 0.81
CA SER A 175 -6.10 -18.20 -0.52
C SER A 175 -7.46 -18.70 -1.00
N THR A 176 -7.74 -19.99 -0.86
CA THR A 176 -9.03 -20.60 -1.21
C THR A 176 -10.18 -20.01 -0.39
N MET A 177 -10.00 -19.82 0.92
CA MET A 177 -11.02 -19.21 1.78
C MET A 177 -11.29 -17.75 1.40
N GLY A 178 -10.23 -16.97 1.16
CA GLY A 178 -10.36 -15.59 0.68
C GLY A 178 -11.07 -15.53 -0.68
N LEU A 179 -10.75 -16.46 -1.58
CA LEU A 179 -11.39 -16.57 -2.89
C LEU A 179 -12.88 -16.87 -2.79
N ALA A 180 -13.25 -17.88 -1.99
CA ALA A 180 -14.63 -18.26 -1.79
C ALA A 180 -15.45 -17.11 -1.19
N PHE A 181 -14.85 -16.35 -0.26
CA PHE A 181 -15.47 -15.16 0.31
C PHE A 181 -15.68 -14.06 -0.72
N LEU A 182 -14.65 -13.70 -1.51
CA LEU A 182 -14.79 -12.68 -2.55
C LEU A 182 -15.78 -13.09 -3.64
N PHE A 183 -15.76 -14.35 -4.08
CA PHE A 183 -16.73 -14.86 -5.04
C PHE A 183 -18.17 -14.77 -4.49
N SER A 184 -18.37 -15.18 -3.24
CA SER A 184 -19.68 -15.04 -2.58
C SER A 184 -20.09 -13.58 -2.47
N LEU A 185 -19.16 -12.67 -2.18
CA LEU A 185 -19.44 -11.23 -2.13
C LEU A 185 -19.87 -10.70 -3.49
N VAL A 186 -19.20 -11.07 -4.57
CA VAL A 186 -19.58 -10.68 -5.94
C VAL A 186 -20.99 -11.17 -6.26
N VAL A 187 -21.30 -12.46 -6.04
CA VAL A 187 -22.63 -13.02 -6.26
C VAL A 187 -23.69 -12.32 -5.41
N LEU A 188 -23.37 -12.06 -4.15
CA LEU A 188 -24.26 -11.39 -3.21
C LEU A 188 -24.55 -9.95 -3.65
N THR A 189 -23.53 -9.22 -4.09
CA THR A 189 -23.71 -7.86 -4.63
C THR A 189 -24.55 -7.89 -5.91
N SER A 190 -24.34 -8.82 -6.83
CA SER A 190 -25.21 -8.97 -8.02
C SER A 190 -26.67 -9.21 -7.62
N PHE A 191 -26.91 -10.13 -6.68
CA PHE A 191 -28.26 -10.47 -6.24
C PHE A 191 -28.98 -9.34 -5.49
N PHE A 192 -28.29 -8.57 -4.66
CA PHE A 192 -28.89 -7.44 -3.94
C PHE A 192 -29.08 -6.20 -4.81
N LEU A 193 -28.22 -5.98 -5.80
CA LEU A 193 -28.32 -4.80 -6.67
C LEU A 193 -29.39 -4.96 -7.77
N ASP A 194 -29.66 -6.18 -8.24
CA ASP A 194 -30.79 -6.46 -9.16
C ASP A 194 -32.18 -6.11 -8.56
N GLY A 195 -32.27 -5.90 -7.24
CA GLY A 195 -33.53 -5.59 -6.55
C GLY A 195 -33.85 -4.09 -6.36
N VAL A 196 -32.87 -3.18 -6.38
CA VAL A 196 -33.10 -1.74 -6.01
C VAL A 196 -32.21 -0.74 -6.77
N LEU A 197 -31.04 -1.11 -7.28
CA LEU A 197 -30.09 -0.18 -7.91
C LEU A 197 -29.30 -0.95 -8.97
N GLU A 198 -29.52 -0.68 -10.26
CA GLU A 198 -28.74 -1.27 -11.36
C GLU A 198 -27.25 -1.30 -10.99
N PRO A 199 -26.65 -2.49 -10.80
CA PRO A 199 -25.23 -2.59 -10.53
C PRO A 199 -24.51 -2.16 -11.80
N LYS A 200 -24.05 -0.91 -11.85
CA LYS A 200 -22.88 -0.55 -12.64
C LYS A 200 -21.67 -1.25 -12.03
N VAL A 201 -21.59 -2.57 -12.17
CA VAL A 201 -20.30 -3.25 -12.25
C VAL A 201 -19.57 -2.46 -13.31
N ALA A 202 -18.54 -1.72 -12.92
CA ALA A 202 -17.98 -0.60 -13.67
C ALA A 202 -17.88 -0.94 -15.17
N SER A 203 -18.92 -0.59 -15.92
CA SER A 203 -18.95 -0.75 -17.36
C SER A 203 -18.01 0.33 -17.84
N ASN A 204 -16.76 -0.07 -17.95
CA ASN A 204 -15.68 0.80 -18.34
C ASN A 204 -15.56 0.65 -19.86
N PRO A 205 -16.29 1.49 -20.63
CA PRO A 205 -16.41 1.31 -22.07
C PRO A 205 -15.04 1.29 -22.75
N ILE A 206 -14.08 2.05 -22.21
CA ILE A 206 -12.72 2.10 -22.76
C ILE A 206 -11.95 0.82 -22.46
N LEU A 207 -12.04 0.27 -21.25
CA LEU A 207 -11.46 -1.05 -20.99
C LEU A 207 -12.06 -2.12 -21.91
N LYS A 208 -13.38 -2.09 -22.10
CA LYS A 208 -14.06 -3.02 -23.01
C LYS A 208 -13.56 -2.83 -24.44
N GLU A 209 -13.43 -1.60 -24.90
CA GLU A 209 -12.90 -1.26 -26.23
C GLU A 209 -11.46 -1.77 -26.40
N MET A 210 -10.59 -1.57 -25.41
CA MET A 210 -9.24 -2.14 -25.41
C MET A 210 -9.28 -3.66 -25.53
N LEU A 211 -10.13 -4.35 -24.75
CA LEU A 211 -10.20 -5.82 -24.73
C LEU A 211 -10.68 -6.43 -26.06
N VAL A 212 -11.54 -5.74 -26.80
CA VAL A 212 -12.07 -6.22 -28.09
C VAL A 212 -11.25 -5.76 -29.30
N SER A 213 -10.33 -4.81 -29.14
CA SER A 213 -9.59 -4.20 -30.25
C SER A 213 -8.59 -5.12 -30.96
N SER A 214 -7.69 -5.77 -30.21
CA SER A 214 -6.67 -6.67 -30.77
C SER A 214 -6.17 -7.68 -29.74
N ASP A 215 -5.55 -8.78 -30.19
CA ASP A 215 -4.98 -9.78 -29.28
C ASP A 215 -3.80 -9.22 -28.47
N ILE A 216 -3.06 -8.26 -29.03
CA ILE A 216 -1.98 -7.54 -28.32
C ILE A 216 -2.58 -6.71 -27.18
N SER A 217 -3.64 -5.94 -27.47
CA SER A 217 -4.32 -5.12 -26.48
C SER A 217 -4.91 -5.97 -25.36
N LYS A 218 -5.59 -7.06 -25.71
CA LYS A 218 -6.15 -8.03 -24.77
C LYS A 218 -5.08 -8.64 -23.86
N ALA A 219 -3.95 -9.05 -24.43
CA ALA A 219 -2.82 -9.57 -23.66
C ALA A 219 -2.23 -8.50 -22.73
N ALA A 220 -2.07 -7.27 -23.20
CA ALA A 220 -1.59 -6.14 -22.39
C ALA A 220 -2.53 -5.86 -21.21
N CYS A 221 -3.84 -5.75 -21.46
CA CYS A 221 -4.85 -5.59 -20.41
C CYS A 221 -4.79 -6.74 -19.39
N ALA A 222 -4.74 -8.00 -19.84
CA ALA A 222 -4.65 -9.15 -18.95
C ALA A 222 -3.40 -9.11 -18.07
N LEU A 223 -2.24 -8.78 -18.64
CA LEU A 223 -0.99 -8.67 -17.87
C LEU A 223 -1.06 -7.55 -16.83
N VAL A 224 -1.60 -6.38 -17.20
CA VAL A 224 -1.76 -5.26 -16.27
C VAL A 224 -2.71 -5.63 -15.13
N TYR A 225 -3.94 -6.04 -15.45
CA TYR A 225 -5.00 -6.26 -14.47
C TYR A 225 -4.73 -7.44 -13.54
N CYS A 226 -4.21 -8.52 -14.08
CA CYS A 226 -4.09 -9.77 -13.36
C CYS A 226 -2.72 -9.94 -12.72
N ILE A 227 -1.69 -9.21 -13.16
CA ILE A 227 -0.32 -9.42 -12.68
C ILE A 227 0.31 -8.12 -12.18
N ILE A 228 0.53 -7.13 -13.05
CA ILE A 228 1.36 -5.97 -12.69
C ILE A 228 0.68 -5.09 -11.63
N THR A 229 -0.60 -4.76 -11.80
CA THR A 229 -1.35 -3.94 -10.83
C THR A 229 -1.47 -4.65 -9.48
N PRO A 230 -1.90 -5.93 -9.39
CA PRO A 230 -1.91 -6.64 -8.11
C PRO A 230 -0.51 -6.72 -7.48
N LEU A 231 0.55 -6.97 -8.24
CA LEU A 231 1.92 -6.99 -7.69
C LEU A 231 2.31 -5.63 -7.10
N LEU A 232 2.05 -4.54 -7.80
CA LEU A 232 2.32 -3.19 -7.30
C LEU A 232 1.53 -2.94 -6.01
N GLU A 233 0.22 -3.15 -6.05
CA GLU A 233 -0.68 -2.79 -4.96
C GLU A 233 -0.41 -3.65 -3.72
N GLU A 234 -0.20 -4.95 -3.88
CA GLU A 234 0.18 -5.81 -2.75
C GLU A 234 1.55 -5.43 -2.18
N THR A 235 2.50 -5.02 -3.02
CA THR A 235 3.80 -4.52 -2.56
C THR A 235 3.66 -3.26 -1.72
N VAL A 236 2.89 -2.26 -2.17
CA VAL A 236 2.74 -0.99 -1.45
C VAL A 236 1.88 -1.15 -0.21
N TYR A 237 0.69 -1.74 -0.35
CA TYR A 237 -0.30 -1.71 0.73
C TYR A 237 -0.12 -2.84 1.73
N ARG A 238 0.37 -4.03 1.33
CA ARG A 238 0.55 -5.17 2.24
C ARG A 238 1.99 -5.29 2.72
N CYS A 239 2.92 -5.45 1.78
CA CYS A 239 4.32 -5.68 2.09
C CYS A 239 4.97 -4.47 2.79
N PHE A 240 4.66 -3.25 2.34
CA PHE A 240 5.18 -2.02 2.91
C PHE A 240 4.27 -1.43 3.99
N LEU A 241 3.08 -0.92 3.65
CA LEU A 241 2.24 -0.14 4.55
C LEU A 241 1.68 -0.97 5.72
N LEU A 242 0.92 -2.05 5.43
CA LEU A 242 0.31 -2.89 6.47
C LEU A 242 1.35 -3.50 7.40
N ARG A 243 2.46 -4.04 6.85
CA ARG A 243 3.57 -4.59 7.63
C ARG A 243 4.16 -3.52 8.57
N SER A 244 4.42 -2.32 8.05
CA SER A 244 4.99 -1.23 8.85
C SER A 244 4.02 -0.76 9.95
N LEU A 245 2.73 -0.60 9.64
CA LEU A 245 1.73 -0.25 10.64
C LEU A 245 1.62 -1.34 11.72
N SER A 246 1.60 -2.62 11.33
CA SER A 246 1.50 -3.75 12.27
C SER A 246 2.66 -3.85 13.26
N SER A 247 3.80 -3.22 13.00
CA SER A 247 4.91 -3.13 13.96
C SER A 247 4.71 -2.10 15.08
N THR A 248 3.79 -1.15 14.88
CA THR A 248 3.54 -0.04 15.81
C THR A 248 2.15 -0.06 16.43
N MET A 249 1.23 -0.86 15.89
CA MET A 249 -0.15 -0.99 16.38
C MET A 249 -0.67 -2.42 16.24
N LYS A 250 -1.85 -2.68 16.80
CA LYS A 250 -2.52 -3.99 16.65
C LYS A 250 -2.85 -4.26 15.18
N TRP A 251 -2.59 -5.49 14.74
CA TRP A 251 -2.80 -5.92 13.35
C TRP A 251 -4.21 -5.62 12.81
N GLN A 252 -5.27 -5.67 13.63
CA GLN A 252 -6.62 -5.31 13.17
C GLN A 252 -6.71 -3.85 12.71
N HIS A 253 -6.10 -2.94 13.46
CA HIS A 253 -6.12 -1.51 13.13
C HIS A 253 -5.24 -1.24 11.90
N ALA A 254 -4.11 -1.94 11.79
CA ALA A 254 -3.24 -1.87 10.63
C ALA A 254 -3.97 -2.32 9.35
N ILE A 255 -4.76 -3.40 9.41
CA ILE A 255 -5.61 -3.84 8.28
C ILE A 255 -6.58 -2.71 7.91
N LEU A 256 -7.38 -2.23 8.87
CA LEU A 256 -8.40 -1.20 8.59
C LEU A 256 -7.80 0.07 7.97
N ILE A 257 -6.68 0.56 8.50
CA ILE A 257 -6.01 1.75 7.97
C ILE A 257 -5.43 1.49 6.58
N SER A 258 -4.74 0.37 6.37
CA SER A 258 -4.18 0.04 5.06
C SER A 258 -5.27 -0.13 3.99
N SER A 259 -6.40 -0.76 4.33
CA SER A 259 -7.54 -0.96 3.44
C SER A 259 -8.24 0.35 3.11
N ALA A 260 -8.36 1.26 4.09
CA ALA A 260 -8.91 2.60 3.87
C ALA A 260 -8.04 3.39 2.90
N ILE A 261 -6.72 3.39 3.10
CA ILE A 261 -5.78 4.10 2.22
C ILE A 261 -5.77 3.47 0.81
N PHE A 262 -5.79 2.14 0.71
CA PHE A 262 -5.94 1.42 -0.56
C PHE A 262 -7.20 1.85 -1.32
N SER A 263 -8.35 1.91 -0.63
CA SER A 263 -9.62 2.31 -1.23
C SER A 263 -9.64 3.80 -1.62
N LEU A 264 -9.11 4.68 -0.76
CA LEU A 264 -8.98 6.11 -1.07
C LEU A 264 -8.07 6.38 -2.26
N ALA A 265 -6.98 5.61 -2.41
CA ALA A 265 -6.06 5.76 -3.52
C ALA A 265 -6.75 5.51 -4.86
N HIS A 266 -7.83 4.74 -4.91
CA HIS A 266 -8.60 4.52 -6.14
C HIS A 266 -9.42 5.74 -6.58
N LEU A 267 -9.59 6.76 -5.72
CA LEU A 267 -10.32 7.99 -5.99
C LEU A 267 -11.70 7.78 -6.64
N SER A 268 -12.39 6.71 -6.24
CA SER A 268 -13.72 6.34 -6.72
C SER A 268 -14.65 6.22 -5.51
N GLY A 269 -15.53 7.21 -5.34
CA GLY A 269 -16.47 7.24 -4.22
C GLY A 269 -17.46 6.08 -4.25
N GLU A 270 -17.94 5.70 -5.44
CA GLU A 270 -18.91 4.62 -5.64
C GLU A 270 -18.33 3.24 -5.27
N ASN A 271 -17.08 2.98 -5.65
CA ASN A 271 -16.41 1.71 -5.38
C ASN A 271 -15.70 1.65 -4.03
N PHE A 272 -15.76 2.74 -3.24
CA PHE A 272 -14.99 2.86 -2.01
C PHE A 272 -15.26 1.71 -1.03
N LEU A 273 -16.53 1.41 -0.77
CA LEU A 273 -16.91 0.36 0.19
C LEU A 273 -16.48 -1.02 -0.28
N GLN A 274 -16.66 -1.32 -1.57
CA GLN A 274 -16.27 -2.60 -2.16
C GLN A 274 -14.75 -2.80 -2.09
N LEU A 275 -13.97 -1.80 -2.50
CA LEU A 275 -12.51 -1.82 -2.45
C LEU A 275 -11.99 -1.88 -1.02
N PHE A 276 -12.67 -1.23 -0.07
CA PHE A 276 -12.33 -1.32 1.35
C PHE A 276 -12.50 -2.74 1.90
N ILE A 277 -13.60 -3.42 1.56
CA ILE A 277 -13.86 -4.81 1.98
C ILE A 277 -12.83 -5.76 1.36
N ILE A 278 -12.58 -5.65 0.05
CA ILE A 278 -11.52 -6.41 -0.64
C ILE A 278 -10.19 -6.17 0.06
N GLY A 279 -9.88 -4.90 0.35
CA GLY A 279 -8.67 -4.52 1.04
C GLY A 279 -8.51 -5.22 2.40
N CYS A 280 -9.61 -5.34 3.15
CA CYS A 280 -9.63 -6.05 4.44
C CYS A 280 -9.37 -7.55 4.27
N VAL A 281 -9.97 -8.19 3.27
CA VAL A 281 -9.76 -9.63 2.98
C VAL A 281 -8.30 -9.91 2.62
N LEU A 282 -7.72 -9.08 1.75
CA LEU A 282 -6.32 -9.18 1.34
C LEU A 282 -5.38 -8.96 2.53
N GLY A 283 -5.64 -7.93 3.34
CA GLY A 283 -4.88 -7.65 4.56
C GLY A 283 -4.98 -8.78 5.59
N TRP A 284 -6.17 -9.37 5.75
CA TRP A 284 -6.39 -10.52 6.63
C TRP A 284 -5.60 -11.75 6.18
N SER A 285 -5.71 -12.12 4.90
CA SER A 285 -4.94 -13.22 4.30
C SER A 285 -3.44 -13.03 4.50
N TYR A 286 -2.93 -11.82 4.27
CA TYR A 286 -1.52 -11.52 4.46
C TYR A 286 -1.09 -11.56 5.93
N CYS A 287 -1.88 -11.00 6.85
CA CYS A 287 -1.60 -11.07 8.28
C CYS A 287 -1.62 -12.53 8.78
N TRP A 288 -2.56 -13.35 8.31
CA TRP A 288 -2.67 -14.75 8.71
C TRP A 288 -1.53 -15.61 8.17
N THR A 289 -1.17 -15.44 6.90
CA THR A 289 -0.18 -16.30 6.23
C THR A 289 1.24 -15.79 6.35
N GLY A 290 1.45 -14.47 6.46
CA GLY A 290 2.77 -13.85 6.32
C GLY A 290 3.36 -13.95 4.90
N ASN A 291 2.60 -14.49 3.93
CA ASN A 291 3.05 -14.75 2.57
C ASN A 291 2.30 -13.84 1.59
N LEU A 292 3.04 -12.98 0.88
CA LEU A 292 2.47 -12.04 -0.07
C LEU A 292 1.80 -12.75 -1.26
N CYS A 293 2.25 -13.96 -1.61
CA CYS A 293 1.64 -14.76 -2.67
C CYS A 293 0.17 -15.07 -2.38
N SER A 294 -0.23 -15.22 -1.10
CA SER A 294 -1.62 -15.51 -0.76
C SER A 294 -2.54 -14.35 -1.13
N SER A 295 -2.18 -13.13 -0.70
CA SER A 295 -2.98 -11.94 -1.01
C SER A 295 -2.90 -11.59 -2.50
N PHE A 296 -1.72 -11.72 -3.12
CA PHE A 296 -1.56 -11.56 -4.57
C PHE A 296 -2.50 -12.47 -5.37
N LEU A 297 -2.57 -13.76 -5.07
CA LEU A 297 -3.43 -14.68 -5.83
C LEU A 297 -4.92 -14.39 -5.66
N ILE A 298 -5.35 -14.05 -4.43
CA ILE A 298 -6.73 -13.62 -4.19
C ILE A 298 -7.04 -12.36 -5.02
N HIS A 299 -6.15 -11.38 -5.01
CA HIS A 299 -6.31 -10.12 -5.72
C HIS A 299 -6.32 -10.31 -7.25
N SER A 300 -5.33 -11.02 -7.78
CA SER A 300 -5.22 -11.35 -9.21
C SER A 300 -6.45 -12.09 -9.72
N PHE A 301 -6.98 -13.04 -8.94
CA PHE A 301 -8.19 -13.75 -9.34
C PHE A 301 -9.43 -12.85 -9.33
N TYR A 302 -9.58 -12.01 -8.30
CA TYR A 302 -10.67 -11.03 -8.26
C TYR A 302 -10.62 -10.11 -9.48
N ASN A 303 -9.45 -9.57 -9.82
CA ASN A 303 -9.28 -8.72 -11.00
C ASN A 303 -9.52 -9.49 -12.31
N ALA A 304 -9.07 -10.74 -12.41
CA ALA A 304 -9.33 -11.58 -13.58
C ALA A 304 -10.84 -11.84 -13.76
N MET A 305 -11.58 -12.09 -12.68
CA MET A 305 -13.03 -12.22 -12.73
C MET A 305 -13.69 -10.94 -13.23
N THR A 306 -13.33 -9.78 -12.66
CA THR A 306 -13.86 -8.49 -13.12
C THR A 306 -13.55 -8.25 -14.59
N LEU A 307 -12.31 -8.54 -15.03
CA LEU A 307 -11.91 -8.38 -16.43
C LEU A 307 -12.72 -9.27 -17.38
N VAL A 308 -12.98 -10.52 -16.99
CA VAL A 308 -13.81 -11.45 -17.76
C VAL A 308 -15.26 -10.98 -17.82
N ILE A 309 -15.82 -10.50 -16.70
CA ILE A 309 -17.18 -9.94 -16.66
C ILE A 309 -17.27 -8.75 -17.62
N THR A 310 -16.33 -7.79 -17.56
CA THR A 310 -16.30 -6.63 -18.47
C THR A 310 -16.15 -7.01 -19.94
N TYR A 311 -15.51 -8.15 -20.25
CA TYR A 311 -15.41 -8.64 -21.62
C TYR A 311 -16.70 -9.28 -22.13
N LEU A 312 -17.51 -9.88 -21.24
CA LEU A 312 -18.73 -10.62 -21.60
C LEU A 312 -19.99 -9.74 -21.64
N GLU A 313 -20.06 -8.72 -20.78
CA GLU A 313 -21.05 -7.63 -20.85
C GLU A 313 -20.81 -6.77 -22.08
#